data_AF-A0A970VGR0-F1
#
_entry.id   AF-A0A970VGR0-F1
#
_cell.length_a   1.000
_cell.length_b   1.000
_cell.length_c   1.000
_cell.angle_alpha   90.00
_cell.angle_beta   90.00
_cell.angle_gamma   90.00
#
_symmetry.space_group_name_H-M   'P 1'
#
loop_
_entity.id
_entity.type
_entity.pdbx_description
1 polymer ?
#
loop_
_entity_poly.entity_id
_entity_poly.type
_entity_poly.pdbx_seq_one_letter_code
_entity_poly.pdbx_strand_id
1 'polypeptide(L)' 'MGIPIDFLNKKYMNSVIEPVTGGGTNELYTVSCNGKIKLVKIAGICCYTAQ' A
#
# COMPACT_ATOMS: atom_id res chain seq x y z
N MET A 1 10.04 -8.25 -0.19
CA MET A 1 9.01 -7.21 0.05
C MET A 1 8.52 -6.76 -1.32
N GLY A 2 7.20 -6.61 -1.49
CA GLY A 2 6.61 -6.32 -2.81
C GLY A 2 6.73 -4.84 -3.20
N ILE A 3 6.78 -4.59 -4.51
CA ILE A 3 6.84 -3.26 -5.16
C ILE A 3 5.87 -2.22 -4.55
N PRO A 4 4.61 -2.56 -4.17
CA PRO A 4 3.67 -1.58 -3.62
C PRO A 4 4.09 -1.00 -2.27
N ILE A 5 4.71 -1.82 -1.41
CA ILE A 5 5.15 -1.42 -0.07
C ILE A 5 6.35 -0.47 -0.16
N ASP A 6 7.29 -0.74 -1.06
CA ASP A 6 8.48 0.12 -1.25
C ASP A 6 8.09 1.52 -1.76
N PHE A 7 7.12 1.58 -2.67
CA PHE A 7 6.54 2.85 -3.13
C PHE A 7 5.89 3.64 -1.97
N LEU A 8 5.10 2.97 -1.14
CA LEU A 8 4.45 3.60 0.01
C LEU A 8 5.47 4.08 1.05
N ASN A 9 6.48 3.27 1.36
CA ASN A 9 7.56 3.63 2.29
C ASN A 9 8.33 4.88 1.82
N LYS A 10 8.61 4.98 0.51
CA LYS A 10 9.26 6.16 -0.07
C LYS A 10 8.37 7.42 0.01
N LYS A 11 7.06 7.27 -0.20
CA LYS A 11 6.11 8.39 -0.21
C LYS A 11 5.71 8.85 1.19
N TYR A 12 5.56 7.93 2.13
CA TYR A 12 5.08 8.15 3.49
C TYR A 12 6.18 7.81 4.51
N MET A 13 7.32 8.49 4.38
CA MET A 13 8.44 8.33 5.31
C MET A 13 7.99 8.51 6.76
N ASN A 14 8.54 7.69 7.67
CA ASN A 14 8.19 7.67 9.09
C ASN A 14 6.71 7.42 9.40
N SER A 15 5.99 6.74 8.50
CA SER A 15 4.61 6.31 8.73
C SER A 15 4.55 4.80 8.95
N VAL A 16 3.60 4.35 9.77
CA VAL A 16 3.26 2.93 9.88
C VAL A 16 2.33 2.59 8.73
N ILE A 17 2.69 1.58 7.93
CA ILE A 17 1.94 1.13 6.76
C ILE A 17 1.48 -0.30 6.98
N GLU A 18 0.17 -0.53 6.93
CA GLU A 18 -0.41 -1.85 7.14
C GLU A 18 -1.34 -2.20 5.97
N PRO A 19 -1.29 -3.44 5.45
CA PRO A 19 -2.24 -3.88 4.44
C PRO A 19 -3.63 -4.02 5.08
N VAL A 20 -4.64 -3.56 4.35
CA VAL A 20 -6.05 -3.74 4.72
C VAL A 20 -6.63 -4.85 3.89
N THR A 21 -7.17 -5.87 4.55
CA THR A 21 -7.93 -6.92 3.89
C THR A 21 -9.27 -6.34 3.44
N GLY A 22 -9.43 -6.10 2.15
CA GLY A 22 -10.68 -5.65 1.54
C GLY A 22 -10.99 -6.48 0.30
N GLY A 23 -12.28 -6.75 0.05
CA GLY A 23 -12.70 -7.47 -1.14
C GLY A 23 -12.44 -6.64 -2.41
N GLY A 24 -11.85 -7.26 -3.43
CA GLY A 24 -11.63 -6.67 -4.75
C GLY A 24 -10.25 -6.95 -5.33
N THR A 25 -9.98 -6.39 -6.52
CA THR A 25 -8.72 -6.54 -7.26
C THR A 25 -7.67 -5.47 -6.93
N ASN A 26 -7.94 -4.61 -5.95
CA ASN A 26 -7.06 -3.50 -5.57
C ASN A 26 -6.41 -3.80 -4.22
N GLU A 27 -5.16 -3.39 -4.05
CA GLU A 27 -4.50 -3.44 -2.76
C GLU A 27 -4.83 -2.17 -1.96
N LEU A 28 -5.21 -2.36 -0.70
CA LEU A 28 -5.57 -1.30 0.23
C LEU A 28 -4.57 -1.28 1.38
N TYR A 29 -4.21 -0.07 1.80
CA TYR A 29 -3.26 0.16 2.89
C TYR A 29 -3.73 1.26 3.82
N THR A 30 -3.58 1.07 5.12
CA THR A 30 -3.65 2.14 6.10
C THR A 30 -2.26 2.76 6.27
N VAL A 31 -2.21 4.08 6.27
CA VAL A 31 -0.99 4.85 6.56
C VAL A 31 -1.26 5.70 7.80
N SER A 32 -0.54 5.41 8.88
CA SER A 32 -0.64 6.15 10.14
C SER A 32 0.59 7.01 10.36
N CYS A 33 0.40 8.31 10.62
CA CYS A 33 1.46 9.24 10.95
C CYS A 33 0.94 10.31 11.92
N ASN A 34 1.60 10.49 13.06
CA ASN A 34 1.26 11.49 14.08
C ASN A 34 -0.23 11.48 14.49
N GLY A 35 -0.78 10.29 14.72
CA GLY A 35 -2.19 10.10 15.12
C GLY A 35 -3.22 10.32 14.01
N LYS A 36 -2.79 10.61 12.77
CA LYS A 36 -3.66 10.70 11.60
C LYS A 36 -3.58 9.42 10.78
N ILE A 37 -4.74 8.90 10.39
CA ILE A 37 -4.86 7.69 9.57
C ILE A 37 -5.36 8.09 8.18
N LYS A 38 -4.70 7.58 7.14
CA LYS A 38 -5.11 7.70 5.74
C LYS A 38 -5.34 6.31 5.16
N LEU A 39 -6.43 6.15 4.42
CA LEU A 39 -6.67 4.95 3.61
C LEU A 39 -6.15 5.19 2.19
N VAL A 40 -5.26 4.32 1.72
CA VAL A 40 -4.63 4.40 0.40
C VAL A 40 -5.05 3.19 -0.41
N LYS A 41 -5.55 3.44 -1.63
CA LYS A 41 -5.88 2.41 -2.61
C LYS A 41 -4.83 2.43 -3.71
N ILE A 42 -4.21 1.29 -3.98
CA ILE A 42 -3.34 1.08 -5.14
C ILE A 42 -4.13 0.28 -6.17
N ALA A 43 -4.37 0.90 -7.32
CA ALA A 43 -5.04 0.29 -8.46
C ALA A 43 -4.03 -0.02 -9.56
N GLY A 44 -4.35 -0.98 -10.43
CA GLY A 44 -3.53 -1.28 -11.61
C GLY A 44 -2.21 -1.97 -11.29
N ILE A 45 -2.14 -2.75 -10.20
CA ILE A 45 -1.01 -3.63 -9.93
C ILE A 45 -1.05 -4.76 -10.96
N CYS A 46 -0.38 -4.56 -12.09
CA CYS A 46 -0.20 -5.61 -13.09
C CYS A 46 0.82 -6.61 -12.54
N CYS A 47 0.36 -7.81 -12.22
CA CYS A 47 1.21 -8.96 -11.96
C CYS A 47 1.81 -9.47 -13.27
N TYR A 48 2.95 -8.94 -13.69
CA TYR A 48 3.77 -9.61 -14.71
C TYR A 48 4.52 -10.75 -14.02
N THR A 49 3.96 -11.96 -14.02
CA THR A 49 4.81 -13.14 -14.06
C THR A 49 5.41 -13.17 -15.45
N ALA A 50 6.66 -12.72 -15.60
CA ALA A 50 7.44 -13.08 -16.78
C ALA A 50 7.47 -14.61 -16.82
N GLN A 51 6.81 -15.19 -17.83
CA GLN A 51 6.96 -16.59 -18.21
C GLN A 51 8.26 -16.76 -18.99
#